data_AF-A0A430QPQ3-F1
#
_entry.id   AF-A0A430QPQ3-F1
#
_cell.length_a   1.000
_cell.length_b   1.000
_cell.length_c   1.000
_cell.angle_alpha   90.00
_cell.angle_beta   90.00
_cell.angle_gamma   90.00
#
_symmetry.space_group_name_H-M   'P 1'
#
loop_
_entity.id
_entity.type
_entity.pdbx_description
1 polymer ?
#
loop_
_entity_poly.entity_id
_entity_poly.type
_entity_poly.pdbx_seq_one_letter_code
_entity_poly.pdbx_strand_id
1 'polypeptide(L)'
;MDRDYAPLSSSCIKNLVDKLFDKRKLASQEIERVVKDYISQDKLSDISRIIGYFSQDFIQSANPHTRKGGLFGLASVAIGLNEDARFFHGPIILPIIRTFHDNDPRVRHYACEALFNVMKITRKETLNYLSDVLDAISRVSQVNSKY
;
A
#
# COMPACT_ATOMS: atom_id res chain seq x y z
N MET A 1 17.00 3.60 -14.34
CA MET A 1 16.69 2.17 -14.56
C MET A 1 15.21 2.08 -14.86
N ASP A 2 14.88 1.82 -16.12
CA ASP A 2 13.53 1.46 -16.55
C ASP A 2 13.21 0.06 -15.99
N ARG A 3 12.84 0.01 -14.72
CA ARG A 3 12.31 -1.22 -14.12
C ARG A 3 10.96 -1.49 -14.76
N ASP A 4 10.84 -2.65 -15.38
CA ASP A 4 9.56 -3.12 -15.88
C ASP A 4 8.72 -3.56 -14.68
N TYR A 5 7.61 -2.86 -14.47
CA TYR A 5 6.62 -3.16 -13.44
C TYR A 5 5.39 -3.83 -14.04
N ALA A 6 5.53 -4.51 -15.20
CA ALA A 6 4.52 -5.43 -15.72
C ALA A 6 3.91 -6.22 -14.55
N PRO A 7 2.60 -6.47 -14.49
CA PRO A 7 1.60 -6.15 -15.49
C PRO A 7 1.11 -4.69 -15.43
N LEU A 8 1.63 -3.86 -14.51
CA LEU A 8 1.22 -2.48 -14.39
C LEU A 8 1.82 -1.67 -15.53
N SER A 9 0.99 -0.83 -16.17
CA SER A 9 1.47 0.01 -17.26
C SER A 9 2.46 1.07 -16.76
N SER A 10 3.38 1.51 -17.61
CA SER A 10 4.28 2.62 -17.28
C SER A 10 3.51 3.91 -16.94
N SER A 11 2.31 4.07 -17.49
CA SER A 11 1.40 5.18 -17.17
C SER A 11 0.87 5.07 -15.73
N CYS A 12 0.44 3.88 -15.32
CA CYS A 12 0.03 3.59 -13.95
C CYS A 12 1.13 3.98 -12.95
N ILE A 13 2.36 3.54 -13.20
CA ILE A 13 3.50 3.83 -12.33
C ILE A 13 3.77 5.34 -12.23
N LYS A 14 3.76 6.05 -13.37
CA LYS A 14 3.94 7.51 -13.40
C LYS A 14 2.84 8.25 -12.64
N ASN A 15 1.59 7.83 -12.84
CA ASN A 15 0.43 8.42 -12.18
C ASN A 15 0.43 8.19 -10.66
N LEU A 16 0.89 7.01 -10.22
CA LEU A 16 0.94 6.63 -8.81
C LEU A 16 1.92 7.49 -7.99
N VAL A 17 3.02 7.94 -8.61
CA VAL A 17 4.03 8.81 -7.99
C VAL A 17 3.82 10.30 -8.27
N ASP A 18 2.76 10.65 -9.00
CA ASP A 18 2.45 12.05 -9.32
C ASP A 18 2.06 12.84 -8.05
N LYS A 19 2.19 14.16 -8.10
CA LYS A 19 1.80 15.04 -6.98
C LYS A 19 0.28 15.22 -6.91
N LEU A 20 -0.41 15.13 -8.05
CA LEU A 20 -1.86 15.31 -8.15
C LEU A 20 -2.59 14.07 -7.64
N PHE A 21 -3.54 14.29 -6.74
CA PHE A 21 -4.35 13.22 -6.15
C PHE A 21 -5.18 12.48 -7.22
N ASP A 22 -5.77 13.19 -8.17
CA ASP A 22 -6.61 12.59 -9.21
C ASP A 22 -5.84 11.60 -10.08
N LYS A 23 -4.57 11.90 -10.39
CA LYS A 23 -3.72 10.96 -11.13
C LYS A 23 -3.43 9.70 -10.31
N ARG A 24 -3.15 9.84 -9.01
CA ARG A 24 -2.97 8.67 -8.14
C ARG A 24 -4.23 7.81 -8.08
N LYS A 25 -5.40 8.44 -8.03
CA LYS A 25 -6.69 7.74 -8.05
C LYS A 25 -6.90 6.93 -9.34
N LEU A 26 -6.53 7.48 -10.49
CA LEU A 26 -6.58 6.75 -11.76
C LEU A 26 -5.66 5.51 -11.74
N ALA A 27 -4.43 5.64 -11.22
CA ALA A 27 -3.53 4.50 -11.06
C ALA A 27 -4.08 3.45 -10.09
N SER A 28 -4.66 3.88 -8.98
CA SER A 28 -5.32 3.00 -8.01
C SER A 28 -6.43 2.16 -8.63
N GLN A 29 -7.28 2.78 -9.46
CA GLN A 29 -8.36 2.08 -10.17
C GLN A 29 -7.81 1.06 -11.19
N GLU A 30 -6.70 1.37 -11.86
CA GLU A 30 -6.04 0.41 -12.75
C GLU A 30 -5.49 -0.80 -11.98
N ILE A 31 -4.81 -0.57 -10.85
CA ILE A 31 -4.27 -1.63 -9.99
C ILE A 31 -5.39 -2.52 -9.46
N GLU A 32 -6.47 -1.92 -8.95
CA GLU A 32 -7.65 -2.65 -8.47
C GLU A 32 -8.23 -3.57 -9.54
N ARG A 33 -8.40 -3.04 -10.76
CA ARG A 33 -8.89 -3.81 -11.91
C ARG A 33 -7.95 -4.98 -12.25
N VAL A 34 -6.64 -4.72 -12.36
CA VAL A 34 -5.64 -5.74 -12.68
C VAL A 34 -5.63 -6.85 -11.65
N VAL A 35 -5.65 -6.50 -10.37
CA VAL A 35 -5.64 -7.47 -9.26
C VAL A 35 -6.92 -8.30 -9.25
N LYS A 36 -8.08 -7.68 -9.49
CA LYS A 36 -9.36 -8.38 -9.61
C LYS A 36 -9.40 -9.32 -10.81
N ASP A 37 -8.84 -8.92 -11.94
CA ASP A 37 -8.73 -9.78 -13.12
C ASP A 37 -7.81 -10.97 -12.82
N TYR A 38 -6.74 -10.76 -12.03
CA TYR A 38 -5.73 -11.79 -11.75
C TYR A 38 -6.21 -12.81 -10.71
N ILE A 39 -6.92 -12.39 -9.68
CA ILE A 39 -7.51 -13.32 -8.71
C ILE A 39 -8.56 -14.22 -9.39
N SER A 40 -9.37 -13.67 -10.32
CA SER A 40 -10.32 -14.47 -11.10
C SER A 40 -9.69 -15.50 -12.06
N GLN A 41 -8.40 -15.31 -12.39
CA GLN A 41 -7.61 -16.21 -13.24
C GLN A 41 -6.64 -17.08 -12.43
N ASP A 42 -6.73 -17.06 -11.10
CA ASP A 42 -5.83 -17.76 -10.18
C ASP A 42 -4.33 -17.42 -10.37
N LYS A 43 -4.05 -16.18 -10.82
CA LYS A 43 -2.69 -15.66 -11.03
C LYS A 43 -2.08 -15.12 -9.74
N LEU A 44 -2.01 -15.97 -8.72
CA LEU A 44 -1.58 -15.58 -7.37
C LEU A 44 -0.11 -15.10 -7.33
N SER A 45 0.75 -15.72 -8.15
CA SER A 45 2.18 -15.33 -8.25
C SER A 45 2.36 -13.91 -8.78
N ASP A 46 1.53 -13.50 -9.74
CA ASP A 46 1.55 -12.15 -10.27
C ASP A 46 1.05 -11.12 -9.25
N ILE A 47 0.04 -11.46 -8.45
CA ILE A 47 -0.42 -10.62 -7.34
C ILE A 47 0.70 -10.45 -6.30
N SER A 48 1.35 -11.54 -5.90
CA SER A 48 2.51 -11.50 -5.00
C SER A 48 3.62 -10.61 -5.55
N ARG A 49 3.85 -10.65 -6.85
CA ARG A 49 4.86 -9.83 -7.54
C ARG A 49 4.51 -8.34 -7.53
N ILE A 50 3.24 -7.98 -7.76
CA ILE A 50 2.75 -6.60 -7.61
C ILE A 50 2.94 -6.10 -6.18
N ILE A 51 2.58 -6.91 -5.18
CA ILE A 51 2.81 -6.58 -3.75
C ILE A 51 4.31 -6.41 -3.49
N GLY A 52 5.15 -7.27 -4.08
CA GLY A 52 6.60 -7.18 -4.05
C GLY A 52 7.12 -5.83 -4.54
N TYR A 53 6.63 -5.34 -5.68
CA TYR A 53 7.01 -4.02 -6.20
C TYR A 53 6.69 -2.91 -5.22
N PHE A 54 5.48 -2.87 -4.66
CA PHE A 54 5.15 -1.81 -3.74
C PHE A 54 5.93 -1.92 -2.43
N SER A 55 6.04 -3.12 -1.86
CA SER A 55 6.71 -3.34 -0.57
C SER A 55 8.22 -3.16 -0.61
N GLN A 56 8.89 -3.57 -1.69
CA GLN A 56 10.36 -3.57 -1.79
C GLN A 56 10.89 -2.37 -2.56
N ASP A 57 10.25 -2.01 -3.68
CA ASP A 57 10.78 -0.95 -4.55
C ASP A 57 10.21 0.43 -4.18
N PHE A 58 8.92 0.50 -3.84
CA PHE A 58 8.27 1.78 -3.57
C PHE A 58 8.44 2.22 -2.13
N ILE A 59 8.03 1.39 -1.16
CA ILE A 59 8.09 1.73 0.28
C ILE A 59 9.52 2.01 0.75
N GLN A 60 10.53 1.36 0.17
CA GLN A 60 11.93 1.58 0.54
C GLN A 60 12.62 2.69 -0.28
N SER A 61 11.90 3.35 -1.19
CA SER A 61 12.48 4.40 -2.04
C SER A 61 12.92 5.61 -1.21
N ALA A 62 14.04 6.24 -1.59
CA ALA A 62 14.47 7.51 -1.02
C ALA A 62 13.45 8.65 -1.29
N ASN A 63 12.65 8.54 -2.35
CA ASN A 63 11.68 9.56 -2.73
C ASN A 63 10.35 9.40 -1.96
N PRO A 64 9.92 10.42 -1.17
CA PRO A 64 8.67 10.34 -0.40
C PRO A 64 7.42 10.22 -1.27
N HIS A 65 7.42 10.72 -2.51
CA HIS A 65 6.29 10.54 -3.44
C HIS A 65 6.19 9.09 -3.90
N THR A 66 7.31 8.42 -4.13
CA THR A 66 7.34 7.00 -4.47
C THR A 66 6.85 6.16 -3.30
N ARG A 67 7.28 6.45 -2.06
CA ARG A 67 6.76 5.75 -0.86
C ARG A 67 5.25 5.93 -0.69
N LYS A 68 4.73 7.15 -0.87
CA LYS A 68 3.28 7.41 -0.91
C LYS A 68 2.61 6.59 -2.00
N GLY A 69 3.18 6.54 -3.20
CA GLY A 69 2.69 5.69 -4.29
C GLY A 69 2.62 4.21 -3.88
N GLY A 70 3.63 3.69 -3.17
CA GLY A 70 3.62 2.34 -2.63
C GLY A 70 2.49 2.08 -1.65
N LEU A 71 2.20 3.03 -0.76
CA LEU A 71 1.06 2.95 0.17
C LEU A 71 -0.29 2.92 -0.57
N PHE A 72 -0.47 3.78 -1.56
CA PHE A 72 -1.65 3.75 -2.43
C PHE A 72 -1.77 2.41 -3.17
N GLY A 73 -0.66 1.92 -3.73
CA GLY A 73 -0.62 0.66 -4.46
C GLY A 73 -1.01 -0.54 -3.59
N LEU A 74 -0.43 -0.66 -2.38
CA LEU A 74 -0.78 -1.73 -1.43
C LEU A 74 -2.25 -1.68 -1.00
N ALA A 75 -2.79 -0.48 -0.74
CA ALA A 75 -4.20 -0.33 -0.42
C ALA A 75 -5.11 -0.74 -1.60
N SER A 76 -4.77 -0.33 -2.83
CA SER A 76 -5.48 -0.73 -4.05
C SER A 76 -5.41 -2.23 -4.32
N VAL A 77 -4.29 -2.88 -4.04
CA VAL A 77 -4.19 -4.35 -4.10
C VAL A 77 -5.17 -5.00 -3.13
N ALA A 78 -5.21 -4.55 -1.87
CA ALA A 78 -6.15 -5.09 -0.88
C ALA A 78 -7.61 -4.89 -1.31
N ILE A 79 -7.95 -3.73 -1.87
CA ILE A 79 -9.30 -3.43 -2.39
C ILE A 79 -9.64 -4.36 -3.56
N GLY A 80 -8.73 -4.54 -4.52
CA GLY A 80 -8.92 -5.43 -5.67
C GLY A 80 -9.09 -6.90 -5.28
N LEU A 81 -8.39 -7.34 -4.23
CA LEU A 81 -8.51 -8.70 -3.67
C LEU A 81 -9.78 -8.91 -2.85
N ASN A 82 -10.33 -7.86 -2.23
CA ASN A 82 -11.49 -7.96 -1.34
C ASN A 82 -11.30 -9.07 -0.28
N GLU A 83 -12.18 -10.06 -0.18
CA GLU A 83 -12.09 -11.14 0.81
C GLU A 83 -10.82 -12.01 0.65
N ASP A 84 -10.28 -12.12 -0.57
CA ASP A 84 -9.05 -12.87 -0.83
C ASP A 84 -7.80 -12.17 -0.30
N ALA A 85 -7.92 -10.91 0.14
CA ALA A 85 -6.84 -10.20 0.84
C ALA A 85 -6.40 -10.96 2.10
N ARG A 86 -7.25 -11.83 2.66
CA ARG A 86 -6.90 -12.72 3.78
C ARG A 86 -5.70 -13.64 3.48
N PHE A 87 -5.43 -13.95 2.22
CA PHE A 87 -4.28 -14.79 1.83
C PHE A 87 -2.98 -13.99 1.68
N PHE A 88 -3.09 -12.67 1.52
CA PHE A 88 -1.97 -11.76 1.27
C PHE A 88 -1.77 -10.72 2.39
N HIS A 89 -2.50 -10.87 3.50
CA HIS A 89 -2.57 -9.87 4.58
C HIS A 89 -1.19 -9.47 5.12
N GLY A 90 -0.30 -10.41 5.42
CA GLY A 90 1.04 -10.10 5.93
C GLY A 90 1.90 -9.28 4.96
N PRO A 91 2.11 -9.75 3.71
CA PRO A 91 2.82 -9.01 2.68
C PRO A 91 2.27 -7.61 2.38
N ILE A 92 0.98 -7.34 2.66
CA ILE A 92 0.37 -6.01 2.48
C ILE A 92 0.50 -5.15 3.75
N ILE A 93 0.14 -5.68 4.92
CA ILE A 93 0.04 -4.93 6.18
C ILE A 93 1.43 -4.57 6.72
N LEU A 94 2.37 -5.51 6.72
CA LEU A 94 3.68 -5.30 7.35
C LEU A 94 4.47 -4.13 6.73
N PRO A 95 4.56 -3.97 5.38
CA PRO A 95 5.19 -2.79 4.79
C PRO A 95 4.50 -1.48 5.15
N ILE A 96 3.16 -1.47 5.25
CA ILE A 96 2.41 -0.28 5.65
C ILE A 96 2.78 0.10 7.10
N ILE A 97 2.78 -0.86 8.02
CA ILE A 97 3.17 -0.64 9.43
C ILE A 97 4.60 -0.08 9.54
N ARG A 98 5.56 -0.64 8.79
CA ARG A 98 6.95 -0.11 8.78
C ARG A 98 7.00 1.36 8.39
N THR A 99 6.09 1.80 7.52
CA THR A 99 6.03 3.18 7.02
C THR A 99 5.51 4.18 8.07
N PHE A 100 4.97 3.72 9.21
CA PHE A 100 4.68 4.62 10.35
C PHE A 100 5.95 5.19 10.99
N HIS A 101 7.10 4.59 10.72
CA HIS A 101 8.41 5.07 11.16
C HIS A 101 9.09 5.97 10.13
N ASP A 102 8.40 6.37 9.07
CA ASP A 102 8.98 7.22 8.03
C ASP A 102 9.39 8.59 8.58
N ASN A 103 10.49 9.14 8.07
CA ASN A 103 10.95 10.48 8.45
C ASN A 103 10.00 11.59 7.97
N ASP A 104 9.32 11.44 6.83
CA ASP A 104 8.36 12.43 6.31
C ASP A 104 6.99 12.26 7.00
N PRO A 105 6.50 13.26 7.77
CA PRO A 105 5.22 13.18 8.47
C PRO A 105 4.03 12.93 7.55
N ARG A 106 4.09 13.40 6.30
CA ARG A 106 3.00 13.17 5.33
C ARG A 106 3.00 11.71 4.89
N VAL A 107 4.16 11.09 4.74
CA VAL A 107 4.24 9.65 4.42
C VAL A 107 3.63 8.83 5.56
N ARG A 108 3.91 9.19 6.83
CA ARG A 108 3.28 8.56 8.00
C ARG A 108 1.75 8.72 7.99
N HIS A 109 1.25 9.91 7.66
CA HIS A 109 -0.20 10.14 7.53
C HIS A 109 -0.84 9.23 6.48
N TYR A 110 -0.24 9.13 5.29
CA TYR A 110 -0.72 8.22 4.24
C TYR A 110 -0.63 6.74 4.67
N ALA A 111 0.33 6.37 5.53
CA ALA A 111 0.42 5.02 6.06
C ALA A 111 -0.76 4.70 6.97
N CYS A 112 -1.20 5.66 7.80
CA CYS A 112 -2.42 5.54 8.59
C CYS A 112 -3.65 5.34 7.72
N GLU A 113 -3.82 6.17 6.68
CA GLU A 113 -4.95 6.07 5.75
C GLU A 113 -4.97 4.73 5.00
N ALA A 114 -3.81 4.30 4.49
CA ALA A 114 -3.66 3.01 3.81
C ALA A 114 -3.98 1.85 4.74
N LEU A 115 -3.45 1.87 5.97
CA LEU A 115 -3.73 0.83 6.97
C LEU A 115 -5.21 0.77 7.28
N PHE A 116 -5.87 1.91 7.54
CA PHE A 116 -7.31 1.95 7.78
C PHE A 116 -8.11 1.33 6.63
N ASN A 117 -7.72 1.62 5.38
CA ASN A 117 -8.36 1.06 4.20
C ASN A 117 -8.20 -0.47 4.12
N VAL A 118 -6.99 -0.99 4.37
CA VAL A 118 -6.70 -2.43 4.37
C VAL A 118 -7.40 -3.14 5.53
N MET A 119 -7.41 -2.54 6.73
CA MET A 119 -8.04 -3.11 7.93
C MET A 119 -9.55 -3.28 7.79
N LYS A 120 -10.23 -2.39 7.05
CA LYS A 120 -11.68 -2.53 6.78
C LYS A 120 -12.00 -3.86 6.11
N ILE A 121 -11.07 -4.37 5.30
CA ILE A 121 -11.19 -5.59 4.48
C ILE A 121 -10.65 -6.80 5.26
N THR A 122 -9.49 -6.65 5.91
CA THR A 122 -8.73 -7.73 6.56
C THR A 122 -8.89 -7.70 8.09
N ARG A 123 -10.12 -7.48 8.58
CA ARG A 123 -10.38 -7.21 10.01
C ARG A 123 -9.85 -8.32 10.93
N LYS A 124 -10.11 -9.58 10.57
CA LYS A 124 -9.70 -10.74 11.37
C LYS A 124 -8.18 -10.91 11.35
N GLU A 125 -7.59 -10.75 10.19
CA GLU A 125 -6.17 -10.95 9.95
C GLU A 125 -5.32 -9.83 10.56
N THR A 126 -5.88 -8.62 10.64
CA THR A 126 -5.25 -7.46 11.30
C THR A 126 -5.00 -7.73 12.78
N LEU A 127 -5.83 -8.53 13.45
CA LEU A 127 -5.66 -8.84 14.87
C LEU A 127 -4.31 -9.50 15.16
N ASN A 128 -3.74 -10.22 14.18
CA ASN A 128 -2.40 -10.81 14.29
C ASN A 128 -1.27 -9.76 14.39
N TYR A 129 -1.54 -8.50 14.05
CA TYR A 129 -0.59 -7.38 14.07
C TYR A 129 -1.02 -6.27 15.04
N LEU A 130 -1.98 -6.53 15.92
CA LEU A 130 -2.59 -5.49 16.75
C LEU A 130 -1.55 -4.72 17.59
N SER A 131 -0.57 -5.42 18.17
CA SER A 131 0.51 -4.79 18.93
C SER A 131 1.29 -3.80 18.07
N ASP A 132 1.69 -4.21 16.87
CA ASP A 132 2.44 -3.35 15.94
C ASP A 132 1.60 -2.15 15.47
N VAL A 133 0.30 -2.36 15.23
CA VAL A 133 -0.65 -1.31 14.84
C VAL A 133 -0.85 -0.29 15.97
N LEU A 134 -1.04 -0.74 17.21
CA LEU A 134 -1.20 0.14 18.36
C LEU A 134 0.06 0.96 18.63
N ASP A 135 1.22 0.32 18.57
CA ASP A 135 2.52 0.97 18.70
C ASP A 135 2.72 2.03 17.61
N ALA A 136 2.37 1.69 16.37
CA ALA A 136 2.44 2.59 15.23
C ALA A 136 1.54 3.82 15.39
N ILE A 137 0.29 3.64 15.84
CA ILE A 137 -0.68 4.72 16.07
C ILE A 137 -0.24 5.64 17.22
N SER A 138 0.23 5.07 18.33
CA SER A 138 0.62 5.83 19.53
C SER A 138 1.67 6.92 19.22
N ARG A 139 2.61 6.61 18.32
CA ARG A 139 3.68 7.52 17.90
C ARG A 139 3.19 8.65 17.00
N VAL A 140 2.20 8.38 16.15
CA VAL A 140 1.59 9.44 15.30
C VAL A 140 0.87 10.47 16.18
N SER A 141 0.20 10.00 17.24
CA SER A 141 -0.49 10.88 18.20
C SER A 141 0.48 11.77 19.00
N GLN A 142 1.66 11.26 19.36
CA GLN A 142 2.68 12.05 20.10
C GLN A 142 3.28 13.21 19.30
N VAL A 143 3.28 13.12 17.96
CA VAL A 143 3.77 14.21 17.10
C VAL A 143 2.81 15.41 17.10
N ASN A 144 1.53 15.21 17.42
CA ASN A 144 0.52 16.27 17.46
C ASN A 144 0.39 16.98 18.81
N SER A 145 1.09 16.52 19.86
CA SER A 145 1.03 17.11 21.22
C SER A 145 2.14 18.13 21.51
N LYS A 146 2.73 18.76 20.48
CA LYS A 146 3.74 19.83 20.63
C LYS A 146 3.21 21.23 20.30
N TYR A 147 1.92 21.46 20.45
CA TYR A 147 1.30 22.79 20.45
C TYR A 147 0.40 22.93 21.67
#